data_AF-A0A931KBS1-F1
#
_entry.id   AF-A0A931KBS1-F1
#
_cell.length_a   1.000
_cell.length_b   1.000
_cell.length_c   1.000
_cell.angle_alpha   90.00
_cell.angle_beta   90.00
_cell.angle_gamma   90.00
#
_symmetry.space_group_name_H-M   'P 1'
#
loop_
_entity.id
_entity.type
_entity.pdbx_description
1 polymer ?
#
loop_
_entity_poly.entity_id
_entity_poly.type
_entity_poly.pdbx_seq_one_letter_code
_entity_poly.pdbx_strand_id
1 'polypeptide(L)'
;MLLKKYRVLVSSAAAVAVMAGSLSFAAEGEGKLHDVMEKVNKVNNAINKAVRTPVAYKKDTKAVTENAKELVKLAKETVAGVDEAKNTKGVKDAEAQWKTLAADFLKVTEKLAEVAAKEEHASTKDAHSAVKKSCSACHEVFRIEDE
;
A
#
# COMPACT_ATOMS: atom_id res chain seq x y z
N MET A 1 -61.14 -12.51 -28.92
CA MET A 1 -60.42 -12.30 -27.64
C MET A 1 -60.22 -10.80 -27.48
N LEU A 2 -61.23 -10.03 -27.03
CA LEU A 2 -61.60 -9.72 -25.63
C LEU A 2 -60.45 -9.14 -24.77
N LEU A 3 -60.53 -7.81 -24.59
CA LEU A 3 -60.55 -7.09 -23.30
C LEU A 3 -59.26 -6.46 -22.70
N LYS A 4 -59.41 -5.14 -22.46
CA LYS A 4 -59.03 -4.33 -21.26
C LYS A 4 -57.52 -4.08 -21.06
N LYS A 5 -56.99 -2.87 -21.32
CA LYS A 5 -57.11 -1.59 -20.57
C LYS A 5 -56.86 -1.69 -19.04
N TYR A 6 -55.94 -0.83 -18.61
CA TYR A 6 -55.76 -0.17 -17.29
C TYR A 6 -54.67 -0.71 -16.34
N ARG A 7 -53.73 0.21 -16.06
CA ARG A 7 -53.24 0.70 -14.75
C ARG A 7 -53.08 -0.34 -13.65
N VAL A 8 -51.92 -0.35 -12.98
CA VAL A 8 -51.78 -0.02 -11.54
C VAL A 8 -50.28 0.12 -11.20
N LEU A 9 -49.94 1.30 -10.66
CA LEU A 9 -48.80 1.56 -9.79
C LEU A 9 -48.91 0.67 -8.55
N VAL A 10 -47.91 -0.16 -8.26
CA VAL A 10 -47.71 -0.66 -6.89
C VAL A 10 -46.35 -0.19 -6.41
N SER A 11 -46.43 0.88 -5.63
CA SER A 11 -45.45 1.32 -4.65
C SER A 11 -45.24 0.19 -3.63
N SER A 12 -44.01 -0.33 -3.54
CA SER A 12 -43.58 -1.09 -2.36
C SER A 12 -42.46 -0.31 -1.68
N ALA A 13 -42.88 0.65 -0.87
CA ALA A 13 -42.08 1.12 0.25
C ALA A 13 -42.04 -0.02 1.28
N ALA A 14 -40.92 -0.72 1.36
CA ALA A 14 -40.57 -1.54 2.53
C ALA A 14 -39.48 -0.80 3.28
N ALA A 15 -39.88 -0.16 4.37
CA ALA A 15 -39.01 0.44 5.36
C ALA A 15 -38.17 -0.66 6.02
N VAL A 16 -36.84 -0.60 5.85
CA VAL A 16 -35.90 -1.27 6.75
C VAL A 16 -35.49 -0.22 7.78
N ALA A 17 -36.15 -0.28 8.93
CA ALA A 17 -35.80 0.46 10.11
C ALA A 17 -34.50 -0.09 10.71
N VAL A 18 -33.53 0.81 10.88
CA VAL A 18 -32.62 0.95 12.02
C VAL A 18 -32.02 -0.35 12.59
N MET A 19 -30.79 -0.65 12.16
CA MET A 19 -29.75 -1.05 13.11
C MET A 19 -28.74 0.10 13.24
N ALA A 20 -29.08 1.07 14.07
CA ALA A 20 -28.09 1.93 14.68
C ALA A 20 -27.38 1.09 15.75
N GLY A 21 -26.13 0.71 15.51
CA GLY A 21 -25.30 0.07 16.53
C GLY A 21 -24.11 -0.70 15.98
N SER A 22 -23.15 -0.03 15.34
CA SER A 22 -21.72 -0.43 15.34
C SER A 22 -20.77 0.42 14.50
N LEU A 23 -21.22 1.42 13.71
CA LEU A 23 -20.32 2.16 12.81
C LEU A 23 -19.57 3.36 13.45
N SER A 24 -19.52 3.46 14.78
CA SER A 24 -18.87 4.60 15.47
C SER A 24 -17.43 4.35 15.94
N PHE A 25 -16.69 3.40 15.35
CA PHE A 25 -15.25 3.21 15.62
C PHE A 25 -14.35 3.19 14.37
N ALA A 26 -14.79 3.73 13.23
CA ALA A 26 -13.98 3.75 12.00
C ALA A 26 -13.39 5.13 11.65
N ALA A 27 -13.40 6.10 12.57
CA ALA A 27 -12.99 7.48 12.26
C ALA A 27 -12.19 8.16 13.38
N GLU A 28 -11.29 7.44 14.05
CA GLU A 28 -10.26 8.06 14.90
C GLU A 28 -8.86 7.76 14.35
N GLY A 29 -8.40 8.65 13.46
CA GLY A 29 -7.01 8.83 13.05
C GLY A 29 -6.38 7.66 12.29
N GLU A 30 -6.23 7.78 10.98
CA GLU A 30 -5.22 7.01 10.25
C GLU A 30 -3.87 7.18 11.00
N GLY A 31 -3.37 6.08 11.59
CA GLY A 31 -2.19 6.11 12.47
C GLY A 31 -0.94 6.61 11.74
N LYS A 32 0.13 6.93 12.48
CA LYS A 32 1.36 7.45 11.86
C LYS A 32 1.93 6.46 10.84
N LEU A 33 1.74 5.16 11.05
CA LEU A 33 2.15 4.13 10.11
C LEU A 33 1.35 4.19 8.80
N HIS A 34 0.07 4.55 8.84
CA HIS A 34 -0.74 4.73 7.64
C HIS A 34 -0.19 5.85 6.77
N ASP A 35 0.07 7.02 7.35
CA ASP A 35 0.69 8.17 6.66
C ASP A 35 2.04 7.82 6.03
N VAL A 36 2.87 7.04 6.74
CA VAL A 36 4.14 6.54 6.22
C VAL A 36 3.89 5.63 5.02
N MET A 37 2.93 4.72 5.09
CA MET A 37 2.61 3.80 4.00
C MET A 37 2.05 4.50 2.76
N GLU A 38 1.26 5.56 2.92
CA GLU A 38 0.82 6.39 1.80
C GLU A 38 2.01 7.02 1.06
N LYS A 39 2.96 7.59 1.82
CA LYS A 39 4.19 8.17 1.26
C LYS A 39 5.04 7.10 0.58
N VAL A 40 5.20 5.92 1.21
CA VAL A 40 5.91 4.77 0.62
C VAL A 40 5.29 4.40 -0.73
N ASN A 41 3.96 4.28 -0.80
CA ASN A 41 3.25 3.94 -2.02
C ASN A 41 3.45 5.01 -3.10
N LYS A 42 3.34 6.30 -2.74
CA LYS A 42 3.55 7.42 -3.67
C LYS A 42 4.96 7.41 -4.28
N VAL A 43 5.99 7.30 -3.45
CA VAL A 43 7.41 7.29 -3.87
C VAL A 43 7.69 6.04 -4.71
N ASN A 44 7.26 4.87 -4.26
CA ASN A 44 7.42 3.62 -4.99
C ASN A 44 6.75 3.65 -6.38
N ASN A 45 5.56 4.25 -6.49
CA ASN A 45 4.87 4.40 -7.77
C ASN A 45 5.59 5.35 -8.73
N ALA A 46 6.21 6.41 -8.22
CA ALA A 46 7.05 7.29 -9.03
C ALA A 46 8.25 6.53 -9.61
N ILE A 47 8.96 5.76 -8.77
CA ILE A 47 10.07 4.91 -9.22
C ILE A 47 9.59 3.88 -10.25
N ASN A 48 8.49 3.18 -9.96
CA ASN A 48 7.92 2.16 -10.85
C ASN A 48 7.64 2.67 -12.25
N LYS A 49 7.08 3.89 -12.36
CA LYS A 49 6.80 4.53 -13.65
C LYS A 49 8.09 4.84 -14.40
N ALA A 50 9.09 5.41 -13.72
CA ALA A 50 10.36 5.79 -14.32
C ALA A 50 11.20 4.59 -14.77
N VAL A 51 11.28 3.52 -13.98
CA VAL A 51 12.10 2.33 -14.29
C VAL A 51 11.44 1.39 -15.32
N ARG A 52 10.22 1.67 -15.77
CA ARG A 52 9.49 0.78 -16.69
C ARG A 52 10.20 0.66 -18.05
N THR A 53 10.73 1.77 -18.57
CA THR A 53 11.41 1.84 -19.86
C THR A 53 12.71 2.64 -19.77
N PRO A 54 13.72 2.37 -20.63
CA PRO A 54 14.96 3.15 -20.63
C PRO A 54 14.75 4.64 -20.92
N VAL A 55 13.77 4.96 -21.76
CA VAL A 55 13.45 6.34 -22.16
C VAL A 55 12.85 7.13 -21.00
N ALA A 56 11.93 6.54 -20.23
CA ALA A 56 11.39 7.18 -19.04
C ALA A 56 12.48 7.35 -17.98
N TYR A 57 13.28 6.29 -17.76
CA TYR A 57 14.36 6.31 -16.80
C TYR A 57 15.35 7.45 -17.10
N LYS A 58 15.83 7.58 -18.35
CA LYS A 58 16.78 8.64 -18.74
C LYS A 58 16.24 10.06 -18.48
N LYS A 59 14.93 10.28 -18.59
CA LYS A 59 14.31 11.59 -18.31
C LYS A 59 14.23 11.86 -16.81
N ASP A 60 14.01 10.81 -16.03
CA ASP A 60 13.72 10.90 -14.61
C ASP A 60 14.89 10.42 -13.72
N THR A 61 16.08 10.15 -14.26
CA THR A 61 17.21 9.51 -13.54
C THR A 61 17.46 10.15 -12.18
N LYS A 62 17.58 11.48 -12.14
CA LYS A 62 17.77 12.22 -10.87
C LYS A 62 16.61 12.03 -9.90
N ALA A 63 15.37 12.10 -10.40
CA ALA A 63 14.19 11.88 -9.58
C ALA A 63 14.13 10.43 -9.07
N VAL A 64 14.58 9.44 -9.84
CA VAL A 64 14.68 8.04 -9.37
C VAL A 64 15.69 7.93 -8.23
N THR A 65 16.86 8.53 -8.35
CA THR A 65 17.89 8.52 -7.29
C THR A 65 17.39 9.19 -6.01
N GLU A 66 16.73 10.35 -6.11
CA GLU A 66 16.18 11.04 -4.94
C GLU A 66 15.00 10.30 -4.32
N ASN A 67 14.09 9.76 -5.15
CA ASN A 67 12.99 8.93 -4.66
C ASN A 67 13.50 7.64 -3.99
N ALA A 68 14.57 7.03 -4.49
CA ALA A 68 15.15 5.85 -3.85
C ALA A 68 15.73 6.17 -2.46
N LYS A 69 16.39 7.32 -2.29
CA LYS A 69 16.85 7.81 -0.98
C LYS A 69 15.68 8.11 -0.04
N GLU A 70 14.63 8.72 -0.56
CA GLU A 70 13.43 9.01 0.22
C GLU A 70 12.74 7.71 0.68
N LEU A 71 12.69 6.70 -0.20
CA LEU A 71 12.14 5.40 0.14
C LEU A 71 12.92 4.71 1.27
N VAL A 72 14.24 4.89 1.34
CA VAL A 72 15.06 4.43 2.49
C VAL A 72 14.68 5.13 3.78
N LYS A 73 14.44 6.45 3.76
CA LYS A 73 14.00 7.17 4.97
C LYS A 73 12.64 6.66 5.44
N LEU A 74 11.69 6.51 4.53
CA LEU A 74 10.36 5.98 4.84
C LEU A 74 10.44 4.53 5.33
N ALA A 75 11.33 3.71 4.78
CA ALA A 75 11.54 2.35 5.29
C ALA A 75 12.05 2.33 6.74
N LYS A 76 12.88 3.32 7.15
CA LYS A 76 13.29 3.47 8.56
C LYS A 76 12.12 3.86 9.45
N GLU A 77 11.22 4.72 8.96
CA GLU A 77 9.98 5.07 9.67
C GLU A 77 9.05 3.85 9.80
N THR A 78 8.94 3.02 8.75
CA THR A 78 8.21 1.73 8.80
C THR A 78 8.76 0.81 9.88
N VAL A 79 10.09 0.67 9.98
CA VAL A 79 10.74 -0.14 11.03
C VAL A 79 10.38 0.39 12.43
N ALA A 80 10.30 1.70 12.59
CA ALA A 80 9.91 2.34 13.86
C ALA A 80 8.41 2.17 14.19
N GLY A 81 7.55 1.89 13.19
CA GLY A 81 6.09 1.74 13.33
C GLY A 81 5.61 0.44 13.99
N VAL A 82 6.50 -0.33 14.64
CA VAL A 82 6.18 -1.64 15.23
C VAL A 82 5.06 -1.60 16.26
N ASP A 83 4.93 -0.50 17.02
CA ASP A 83 3.90 -0.36 18.05
C ASP A 83 2.47 -0.33 17.49
N GLU A 84 2.31 0.18 16.27
CA GLU A 84 1.03 0.19 15.55
C GLU A 84 0.77 -1.18 14.93
N ALA A 85 1.79 -1.81 14.35
CA ALA A 85 1.66 -3.09 13.66
C ALA A 85 1.46 -4.30 14.57
N LYS A 86 2.00 -4.30 15.80
CA LYS A 86 1.91 -5.44 16.73
C LYS A 86 0.49 -5.76 17.19
N ASN A 87 -0.44 -4.82 17.03
CA ASN A 87 -1.84 -4.96 17.41
C ASN A 87 -2.73 -5.38 16.22
N THR A 88 -2.16 -5.70 15.06
CA THR A 88 -2.91 -6.14 13.89
C THR A 88 -3.68 -7.42 14.22
N LYS A 89 -5.01 -7.35 14.16
CA LYS A 89 -5.89 -8.49 14.44
C LYS A 89 -5.64 -9.60 13.42
N GLY A 90 -5.73 -10.86 13.86
CA GLY A 90 -5.58 -12.03 12.98
C GLY A 90 -4.14 -12.38 12.61
N VAL A 91 -3.15 -11.54 12.94
CA VAL A 91 -1.74 -11.82 12.69
C VAL A 91 -1.10 -12.46 13.92
N LYS A 92 -0.72 -13.72 13.81
CA LYS A 92 0.08 -14.39 14.84
C LYS A 92 1.51 -13.85 14.84
N ASP A 93 2.08 -13.63 16.01
CA ASP A 93 3.46 -13.13 16.18
C ASP A 93 3.72 -11.81 15.42
N ALA A 94 2.69 -10.94 15.35
CA ALA A 94 2.68 -9.70 14.56
C ALA A 94 3.92 -8.84 14.78
N GLU A 95 4.37 -8.66 16.02
CA GLU A 95 5.58 -7.89 16.31
C GLU A 95 6.84 -8.48 15.64
N ALA A 96 7.03 -9.79 15.72
CA ALA A 96 8.20 -10.47 15.17
C ALA A 96 8.16 -10.49 13.63
N GLN A 97 6.97 -10.73 13.06
CA GLN A 97 6.76 -10.70 11.61
C GLN A 97 6.99 -9.29 11.06
N TRP A 98 6.48 -8.26 11.75
CA TRP A 98 6.70 -6.87 11.37
C TRP A 98 8.17 -6.50 11.36
N LYS A 99 8.90 -6.77 12.47
CA LYS A 99 10.33 -6.48 12.58
C LYS A 99 11.13 -7.13 11.45
N THR A 100 10.81 -8.36 11.10
CA THR A 100 11.49 -9.10 10.03
C THR A 100 11.19 -8.47 8.66
N LEU A 101 9.92 -8.31 8.32
CA LEU A 101 9.50 -7.82 6.99
C LEU A 101 9.87 -6.35 6.77
N ALA A 102 9.77 -5.51 7.82
CA ALA A 102 10.19 -4.11 7.76
C ALA A 102 11.71 -3.98 7.61
N ALA A 103 12.51 -4.83 8.27
CA ALA A 103 13.95 -4.87 8.10
C ALA A 103 14.34 -5.34 6.69
N ASP A 104 13.65 -6.35 6.14
CA ASP A 104 13.85 -6.79 4.76
C ASP A 104 13.50 -5.69 3.76
N PHE A 105 12.39 -4.97 3.97
CA PHE A 105 12.02 -3.80 3.18
C PHE A 105 13.09 -2.70 3.23
N LEU A 106 13.62 -2.40 4.41
CA LEU A 106 14.74 -1.46 4.55
C LEU A 106 15.98 -1.92 3.75
N LYS A 107 16.36 -3.19 3.89
CA LYS A 107 17.52 -3.74 3.18
C LYS A 107 17.39 -3.63 1.65
N VAL A 108 16.22 -3.97 1.10
CA VAL A 108 16.02 -3.90 -0.37
C VAL A 108 15.91 -2.46 -0.87
N THR A 109 15.39 -1.53 -0.07
CA THR A 109 15.35 -0.11 -0.43
C THR A 109 16.73 0.55 -0.36
N GLU A 110 17.56 0.17 0.62
CA GLU A 110 18.98 0.58 0.67
C GLU A 110 19.73 0.09 -0.57
N LYS A 111 19.50 -1.17 -0.98
CA LYS A 111 20.08 -1.70 -2.20
C LYS A 111 19.60 -0.95 -3.45
N LEU A 112 18.31 -0.62 -3.52
CA LEU A 112 17.77 0.20 -4.60
C LEU A 112 18.45 1.56 -4.66
N ALA A 113 18.65 2.25 -3.53
CA ALA A 113 19.32 3.54 -3.49
C ALA A 113 20.79 3.44 -3.95
N GLU A 114 21.53 2.42 -3.51
CA GLU A 114 22.91 2.15 -3.94
C GLU A 114 22.99 1.95 -5.46
N VAL A 115 22.07 1.17 -6.03
CA VAL A 115 22.06 0.88 -7.47
C VAL A 115 21.57 2.07 -8.29
N ALA A 116 20.54 2.78 -7.83
CA ALA A 116 20.01 3.98 -8.49
C ALA A 116 21.04 5.12 -8.55
N ALA A 117 21.98 5.19 -7.59
CA ALA A 117 23.08 6.14 -7.63
C ALA A 117 24.09 5.88 -8.76
N LYS A 118 24.07 4.69 -9.37
CA LYS A 118 24.90 4.34 -10.53
C LYS A 118 24.24 4.78 -11.85
N GLU A 119 23.01 5.29 -11.79
CA GLU A 119 22.26 5.83 -12.94
C GLU A 119 22.08 4.82 -14.11
N GLU A 120 22.10 3.52 -13.80
CA GLU A 120 21.95 2.44 -14.77
C GLU A 120 20.54 1.83 -14.73
N HIS A 121 19.83 1.91 -15.85
CA HIS A 121 18.41 1.54 -15.94
C HIS A 121 18.14 0.07 -15.58
N ALA A 122 18.85 -0.87 -16.22
CA ALA A 122 18.59 -2.30 -16.06
C ALA A 122 18.77 -2.76 -14.60
N SER A 123 19.91 -2.39 -14.00
CA SER A 123 20.21 -2.72 -12.61
C SER A 123 19.23 -2.06 -11.63
N THR A 124 18.82 -0.81 -11.88
CA THR A 124 17.84 -0.12 -11.02
C THR A 124 16.46 -0.78 -11.11
N LYS A 125 16.04 -1.21 -12.31
CA LYS A 125 14.77 -1.93 -12.51
C LYS A 125 14.78 -3.29 -11.81
N ASP A 126 15.89 -4.01 -11.85
CA ASP A 126 16.04 -5.29 -11.17
C ASP A 126 16.00 -5.12 -9.65
N ALA A 127 16.72 -4.12 -9.12
CA ALA A 127 16.68 -3.78 -7.70
C ALA A 127 15.26 -3.35 -7.24
N HIS A 128 14.55 -2.56 -8.06
CA HIS A 128 13.16 -2.16 -7.78
C HIS A 128 12.20 -3.37 -7.73
N SER A 129 12.49 -4.43 -8.49
CA SER A 129 11.68 -5.66 -8.45
C SER A 129 11.80 -6.39 -7.10
N ALA A 130 12.93 -6.28 -6.41
CA ALA A 130 13.08 -6.79 -5.04
C ALA A 130 12.21 -6.01 -4.04
N VAL A 131 12.14 -4.68 -4.19
CA VAL A 131 11.23 -3.83 -3.39
C VAL A 131 9.77 -4.24 -3.57
N LYS A 132 9.33 -4.50 -4.82
CA LYS A 132 7.96 -4.98 -5.06
C LYS A 132 7.66 -6.30 -4.34
N LYS A 133 8.62 -7.24 -4.35
CA LYS A 133 8.47 -8.51 -3.66
C LYS A 133 8.36 -8.34 -2.14
N SER A 134 9.14 -7.43 -1.53
CA SER A 134 8.98 -7.13 -0.10
C SER A 134 7.63 -6.47 0.22
N CYS A 135 7.10 -5.63 -0.68
CA CYS A 135 5.75 -5.08 -0.50
C CYS A 135 4.69 -6.19 -0.50
N SER A 136 4.75 -7.12 -1.45
CA SER A 136 3.84 -8.27 -1.50
C SER A 136 3.95 -9.13 -0.24
N ALA A 137 5.17 -9.51 0.17
CA ALA A 137 5.38 -10.33 1.35
C ALA A 137 4.85 -9.67 2.64
N CYS A 138 5.03 -8.36 2.80
CA CYS A 138 4.48 -7.64 3.95
C CYS A 138 2.94 -7.57 3.90
N HIS A 139 2.35 -7.34 2.74
CA HIS A 139 0.91 -7.25 2.58
C HIS A 139 0.20 -8.60 2.73
N GLU A 140 0.83 -9.72 2.33
CA GLU A 140 0.29 -11.07 2.56
C GLU A 140 0.04 -11.36 4.05
N VAL A 141 0.79 -10.71 4.93
CA VAL A 141 0.66 -10.86 6.38
C VAL A 141 -0.25 -9.79 6.97
N PHE A 142 0.02 -8.51 6.68
CA PHE A 142 -0.54 -7.38 7.42
C PHE A 142 -1.71 -6.69 6.71
N ARG A 143 -1.97 -7.02 5.45
CA ARG A 143 -3.12 -6.50 4.70
C ARG A 143 -4.16 -7.62 4.56
N ILE A 144 -4.68 -8.03 5.70
CA ILE A 144 -5.80 -8.98 5.76
C ILE A 144 -7.02 -8.24 5.19
N GLU A 145 -7.59 -8.77 4.11
CA GLU A 145 -8.87 -8.31 3.60
C GLU A 145 -9.95 -8.75 4.60
N ASP A 146 -10.74 -7.81 5.11
CA ASP A 146 -11.89 -8.14 5.95
C ASP A 146 -12.85 -9.03 5.13
N GLU A 147 -13.04 -10.29 5.55
CA GLU A 147 -14.11 -11.17 5.05
C GLU A 147 -15.48 -10.76 5.60
#